data_AF-A0A9N9H6Q6-F1
#
_entry.id   AF-A0A9N9H6Q6-F1
#
_cell.length_a   1.000
_cell.length_b   1.000
_cell.length_c   1.000
_cell.angle_alpha   90.00
_cell.angle_beta   90.00
_cell.angle_gamma   90.00
#
_symmetry.space_group_name_H-M   'P 1'
#
loop_
_entity.id
_entity.type
_entity.pdbx_description
1 polymer ?
#
loop_
_entity_poly.entity_id
_entity_poly.type
_entity_poly.pdbx_seq_one_letter_code
_entity_poly.pdbx_strand_id
1 'polypeptide(L)'
;MALSAQHTVTNAEIDKLTNNLCNAAKNLKMACSSLRSFYTTNASSISVLVKLRRGTTNHAMVYKETALPIATVVIQNIQDFAQNYDVLEYDEFEESLYDIASEAQQNAAVATFVQQLHKELLLNFKSEQDNVDTVLNTLKLDGVWYTKQAQKLEYLSKIKFACAIGLFFVPGVNLIATPYLCAQSKVDYVNSIANQEESRLAVSATRAVEDALNKSLEKFIEALAEISGFFMLLESELNRIAQFHDQGFKRHHYLKCRKKSPEIIAACNDFIKCLPDCKTDLQVIPIDCDKNYVQEWLIAKKTQIGNQTISFSEWGKQLFVKDEQVLNLFTFNE
;
A
#
# COMPACT_ATOMS: atom_id res chain seq x y z
N MET A 1 -7.20 34.58 33.50
CA MET A 1 -8.31 33.68 33.11
C MET A 1 -7.65 32.37 32.73
N ALA A 2 -7.85 31.29 33.51
CA ALA A 2 -7.14 30.04 33.32
C ALA A 2 -7.54 29.38 31.99
N LEU A 3 -6.54 29.04 31.16
CA LEU A 3 -6.72 28.35 29.89
C LEU A 3 -7.44 27.01 30.12
N SER A 4 -8.56 26.78 29.44
CA SER A 4 -9.07 25.42 29.26
C SER A 4 -8.10 24.66 28.35
N ALA A 5 -7.57 23.55 28.86
CA ALA A 5 -6.57 22.69 28.22
C ALA A 5 -7.08 21.90 27.01
N GLN A 6 -8.19 22.30 26.38
CA GLN A 6 -8.93 21.46 25.44
C GLN A 6 -8.50 21.58 23.96
N HIS A 7 -7.60 22.51 23.60
CA HIS A 7 -7.16 22.72 22.20
C HIS A 7 -5.72 23.25 22.12
N THR A 8 -4.74 22.48 22.60
CA THR A 8 -3.31 22.83 22.48
C THR A 8 -2.53 21.57 22.14
N VAL A 9 -1.67 21.63 21.12
CA VAL A 9 -0.79 20.53 20.76
C VAL A 9 0.14 20.21 21.93
N THR A 10 0.13 18.98 22.35
CA THR A 10 0.94 18.45 23.46
C THR A 10 2.15 17.70 22.92
N ASN A 11 3.16 17.46 23.77
CA ASN A 11 4.27 16.56 23.40
C ASN A 11 3.76 15.17 23.00
N ALA A 12 2.71 14.67 23.67
CA ALA A 12 2.12 13.38 23.36
C ALA A 12 1.50 13.34 21.95
N GLU A 13 0.88 14.44 21.50
CA GLU A 13 0.34 14.54 20.13
C GLU A 13 1.45 14.62 19.08
N ILE A 14 2.56 15.30 19.37
CA ILE A 14 3.73 15.34 18.48
C ILE A 14 4.43 13.97 18.41
N ASP A 15 4.54 13.27 19.55
CA ASP A 15 5.06 11.91 19.60
C ASP A 15 4.13 10.95 18.83
N LYS A 16 2.81 11.15 18.92
CA LYS A 16 1.83 10.39 18.14
C LYS A 16 2.00 10.64 16.64
N LEU A 17 2.19 11.88 16.19
CA LEU A 17 2.50 12.21 14.79
C LEU A 17 3.73 11.43 14.31
N THR A 18 4.83 11.47 15.06
CA THR A 18 6.08 10.79 14.72
C THR A 18 5.87 9.27 14.56
N ASN A 19 5.14 8.66 15.50
CA ASN A 19 4.78 7.25 15.42
C ASN A 19 3.89 6.93 14.21
N ASN A 20 2.95 7.82 13.87
CA ASN A 20 2.08 7.64 12.72
C ASN A 20 2.85 7.71 11.40
N LEU A 21 3.85 8.59 11.28
CA LEU A 21 4.74 8.65 10.11
C LEU A 21 5.52 7.33 9.94
N CYS A 22 6.10 6.80 11.02
CA CYS A 22 6.77 5.50 11.01
C CYS A 22 5.82 4.36 10.65
N ASN A 23 4.59 4.37 11.19
CA ASN A 23 3.56 3.38 10.87
C ASN A 23 3.14 3.48 9.41
N ALA A 24 3.00 4.70 8.87
CA ALA A 24 2.69 4.91 7.47
C ALA A 24 3.79 4.30 6.58
N ALA A 25 5.07 4.56 6.87
CA ALA A 25 6.20 4.01 6.14
C ALA A 25 6.18 2.47 6.11
N LYS A 26 6.01 1.85 7.29
CA LYS A 26 5.99 0.39 7.44
C LYS A 26 4.84 -0.24 6.66
N ASN A 27 3.66 0.33 6.77
CA ASN A 27 2.47 -0.23 6.12
C ASN A 27 2.48 0.00 4.61
N LEU A 28 2.99 1.14 4.14
CA LEU A 28 3.22 1.37 2.71
C LEU A 28 4.15 0.31 2.11
N LYS A 29 5.29 0.06 2.75
CA LYS A 29 6.25 -0.96 2.31
C LYS A 29 5.60 -2.35 2.28
N MET A 30 4.83 -2.70 3.30
CA MET A 30 4.11 -3.97 3.35
C MET A 30 3.07 -4.09 2.23
N ALA A 31 2.33 -3.02 1.92
CA ALA A 31 1.38 -2.99 0.81
C ALA A 31 2.09 -3.21 -0.54
N CYS A 32 3.19 -2.49 -0.80
CA CYS A 32 3.96 -2.62 -2.04
C CYS A 32 4.56 -4.03 -2.20
N SER A 33 5.15 -4.59 -1.14
CA SER A 33 5.67 -5.96 -1.16
C SER A 33 4.56 -7.01 -1.33
N SER A 34 3.36 -6.74 -0.82
CA SER A 34 2.20 -7.62 -1.01
C SER A 34 1.72 -7.60 -2.46
N LEU A 35 1.63 -6.41 -3.08
CA LEU A 35 1.36 -6.27 -4.51
C LEU A 35 2.44 -6.99 -5.33
N ARG A 36 3.73 -6.83 -4.99
CA ARG A 36 4.80 -7.59 -5.64
C ARG A 36 4.56 -9.09 -5.55
N SER A 37 4.34 -9.62 -4.35
CA SER A 37 4.08 -11.06 -4.15
C SER A 37 2.88 -11.54 -4.96
N PHE A 38 1.85 -10.70 -5.03
CA PHE A 38 0.65 -10.97 -5.80
C PHE A 38 0.92 -11.03 -7.31
N TYR A 39 1.78 -10.17 -7.88
CA TYR A 39 2.02 -10.08 -9.33
C TYR A 39 3.27 -10.81 -9.84
N THR A 40 4.27 -11.11 -9.01
CA THR A 40 5.56 -11.71 -9.47
C THR A 40 5.38 -13.13 -10.03
N THR A 41 4.28 -13.80 -9.71
CA THR A 41 4.11 -15.21 -10.08
C THR A 41 3.26 -15.37 -11.34
N ASN A 42 3.85 -15.12 -12.51
CA ASN A 42 3.17 -15.17 -13.82
C ASN A 42 2.81 -16.59 -14.34
N ALA A 43 3.13 -17.66 -13.60
CA ALA A 43 3.03 -19.04 -14.09
C ALA A 43 1.80 -19.84 -13.59
N SER A 44 0.92 -19.26 -12.77
CA SER A 44 -0.20 -20.03 -12.21
C SER A 44 -1.26 -20.35 -13.27
N SER A 45 -1.62 -21.61 -13.37
CA SER A 45 -2.75 -22.10 -14.16
C SER A 45 -4.11 -21.94 -13.45
N ILE A 46 -4.11 -21.43 -12.21
CA ILE A 46 -5.32 -21.22 -11.41
C ILE A 46 -6.14 -20.08 -12.02
N SER A 47 -7.16 -20.45 -12.79
CA SER A 47 -7.98 -19.51 -13.57
C SER A 47 -8.59 -18.37 -12.73
N VAL A 48 -8.95 -18.66 -11.48
CA VAL A 48 -9.53 -17.69 -10.55
C VAL A 48 -8.48 -16.66 -10.10
N LEU A 49 -7.24 -17.09 -9.84
CA LEU A 49 -6.12 -16.18 -9.54
C LEU A 49 -5.78 -15.29 -10.74
N VAL A 50 -5.76 -15.86 -11.94
CA VAL A 50 -5.52 -15.11 -13.19
C VAL A 50 -6.60 -14.06 -13.43
N LYS A 51 -7.88 -14.41 -13.22
CA LYS A 51 -8.99 -13.46 -13.32
C LYS A 51 -8.89 -12.35 -12.28
N LEU A 52 -8.59 -12.69 -11.02
CA LEU A 52 -8.44 -11.72 -9.95
C LEU A 52 -7.31 -10.72 -10.25
N ARG A 53 -6.14 -11.21 -10.71
CA ARG A 53 -5.05 -10.34 -11.14
C ARG A 53 -5.48 -9.42 -12.27
N ARG A 54 -6.14 -9.95 -13.30
CA ARG A 54 -6.60 -9.14 -14.42
C ARG A 54 -7.57 -8.04 -13.98
N GLY A 55 -8.56 -8.36 -13.14
CA GLY A 55 -9.51 -7.37 -12.60
C GLY A 55 -8.83 -6.29 -11.74
N THR A 56 -7.78 -6.66 -11.01
CA THR A 56 -7.08 -5.75 -10.09
C THR A 56 -5.86 -5.04 -10.68
N THR A 57 -5.44 -5.38 -11.91
CA THR A 57 -4.23 -4.82 -12.55
C THR A 57 -4.34 -3.32 -12.75
N ASN A 58 -5.49 -2.87 -13.26
CA ASN A 58 -5.77 -1.45 -13.46
C ASN A 58 -5.70 -0.67 -12.12
N HIS A 59 -6.27 -1.21 -11.04
CA HIS A 59 -6.18 -0.59 -9.70
C HIS A 59 -4.76 -0.58 -9.14
N ALA A 60 -4.00 -1.65 -9.34
CA ALA A 60 -2.59 -1.72 -8.94
C ALA A 60 -1.74 -0.71 -9.72
N MET A 61 -2.08 -0.44 -10.99
CA MET A 61 -1.45 0.62 -11.76
C MET A 61 -1.81 2.02 -11.26
N VAL A 62 -3.07 2.29 -10.92
CA VAL A 62 -3.44 3.56 -10.23
C VAL A 62 -2.64 3.74 -8.94
N TYR A 63 -2.47 2.67 -8.17
CA TYR A 63 -1.69 2.71 -6.94
C TYR A 63 -0.23 3.11 -7.20
N LYS A 64 0.40 2.47 -8.18
CA LYS A 64 1.80 2.70 -8.57
C LYS A 64 2.04 4.09 -9.15
N GLU A 65 1.23 4.50 -10.12
CA GLU A 65 1.46 5.70 -10.92
C GLU A 65 0.88 6.97 -10.26
N THR A 66 -0.04 6.83 -9.31
CA THR A 66 -0.72 7.99 -8.70
C THR A 66 -0.66 7.97 -7.18
N ALA A 67 -1.14 6.91 -6.53
CA ALA A 67 -1.29 6.92 -5.08
C ALA A 67 0.06 6.98 -4.33
N LEU A 68 1.05 6.22 -4.77
CA LEU A 68 2.39 6.21 -4.17
C LEU A 68 3.13 7.56 -4.35
N PRO A 69 3.18 8.16 -5.55
CA PRO A 69 3.73 9.50 -5.73
C PRO A 69 3.07 10.57 -4.86
N ILE A 70 1.74 10.61 -4.79
CA ILE A 70 1.05 11.64 -3.99
C ILE A 70 1.31 11.41 -2.49
N ALA A 71 1.34 10.15 -2.04
CA ALA A 71 1.74 9.83 -0.66
C ALA A 71 3.18 10.29 -0.36
N THR A 72 4.09 10.23 -1.33
CA THR A 72 5.47 10.74 -1.18
C THR A 72 5.47 12.25 -0.92
N VAL A 73 4.69 13.00 -1.69
CA VAL A 73 4.62 14.46 -1.55
C VAL A 73 4.03 14.89 -0.22
N VAL A 74 3.01 14.18 0.31
CA VAL A 74 2.51 14.44 1.67
C VAL A 74 3.65 14.40 2.69
N ILE A 75 4.50 13.38 2.63
CA ILE A 75 5.58 13.20 3.60
C ILE A 75 6.67 14.26 3.42
N GLN A 76 6.96 14.66 2.19
CA GLN A 76 7.87 15.77 1.90
C GLN A 76 7.33 17.09 2.45
N ASN A 77 6.06 17.42 2.22
CA ASN A 77 5.45 18.63 2.78
C ASN A 77 5.45 18.64 4.32
N ILE A 78 5.25 17.49 4.96
CA ILE A 78 5.35 17.36 6.42
C ILE A 78 6.80 17.56 6.89
N GLN A 79 7.77 17.05 6.14
CA GLN A 79 9.19 17.25 6.42
C GLN A 79 9.56 18.73 6.31
N ASP A 80 9.18 19.39 5.22
CA ASP A 80 9.45 20.82 4.97
C ASP A 80 8.79 21.68 6.06
N PHE A 81 7.53 21.39 6.41
CA PHE A 81 6.85 22.04 7.52
C PHE A 81 7.60 21.88 8.86
N ALA A 82 8.10 20.68 9.16
CA ALA A 82 8.87 20.45 10.38
C ALA A 82 10.21 21.21 10.36
N GLN A 83 10.83 21.36 9.18
CA GLN A 83 12.06 22.14 9.01
C GLN A 83 11.85 23.63 9.29
N ASN A 84 10.66 24.19 9.07
CA ASN A 84 10.37 25.58 9.46
C ASN A 84 10.65 25.82 10.95
N TYR A 85 10.30 24.87 11.83
CA TYR A 85 10.60 25.00 13.26
C TYR A 85 12.08 24.82 13.61
N ASP A 86 12.86 24.15 12.77
CA ASP A 86 14.30 23.95 12.97
C ASP A 86 15.11 25.18 12.51
N VAL A 87 14.74 25.71 11.34
CA VAL A 87 15.46 26.77 10.63
C VAL A 87 15.08 28.16 11.10
N LEU A 88 13.78 28.46 11.28
CA LEU A 88 13.33 29.79 11.67
C LEU A 88 13.73 30.06 13.12
N GLU A 89 14.30 31.23 13.37
CA GLU A 89 14.42 31.75 14.74
C GLU A 89 13.07 32.25 15.26
N TYR A 90 12.97 32.48 16.57
CA TYR A 90 11.68 32.80 17.20
C TYR A 90 10.98 34.02 16.58
N ASP A 91 11.75 35.07 16.28
CA ASP A 91 11.19 36.32 15.72
C ASP A 91 10.66 36.08 14.29
N GLU A 92 11.38 35.31 13.47
CA GLU A 92 10.95 34.92 12.12
C GLU A 92 9.72 34.01 12.14
N PHE A 93 9.68 33.08 13.10
CA PHE A 93 8.49 32.25 13.37
C PHE A 93 7.28 33.12 13.74
N GLU A 94 7.47 34.13 14.60
CA GLU A 94 6.38 35.02 15.00
C GLU A 94 5.83 35.82 13.81
N GLU A 95 6.71 36.35 12.96
CA GLU A 95 6.34 37.06 11.74
C GLU A 95 5.61 36.16 10.72
N SER A 96 5.95 34.86 10.70
CA SER A 96 5.43 33.88 9.75
C SER A 96 4.24 33.05 10.27
N LEU A 97 3.69 33.36 11.45
CA LEU A 97 2.67 32.53 12.12
C LEU A 97 1.45 32.19 11.24
N TYR A 98 0.96 33.14 10.46
CA TYR A 98 -0.17 32.92 9.56
C TYR A 98 0.18 32.02 8.38
N ASP A 99 1.39 32.15 7.84
CA ASP A 99 1.87 31.31 6.74
C ASP A 99 2.05 29.87 7.23
N ILE A 100 2.66 29.69 8.41
CA ILE A 100 2.81 28.37 9.05
C ILE A 100 1.43 27.75 9.36
N ALA A 101 0.46 28.55 9.82
CA ALA A 101 -0.91 28.06 10.02
C ALA A 101 -1.55 27.59 8.69
N SER A 102 -1.34 28.34 7.61
CA SER A 102 -1.82 27.97 6.28
C SER A 102 -1.16 26.70 5.75
N GLU A 103 0.14 26.52 5.98
CA GLU A 103 0.85 25.29 5.63
C GLU A 103 0.35 24.08 6.43
N ALA A 104 0.06 24.26 7.73
CA ALA A 104 -0.56 23.21 8.54
C ALA A 104 -1.94 22.82 7.99
N GLN A 105 -2.75 23.80 7.58
CA GLN A 105 -4.04 23.56 6.92
C GLN A 105 -3.87 22.76 5.63
N GLN A 106 -2.89 23.14 4.80
CA GLN A 106 -2.61 22.46 3.54
C GLN A 106 -2.18 21.01 3.77
N ASN A 107 -1.30 20.77 4.76
CA ASN A 107 -0.87 19.43 5.14
C ASN A 107 -2.02 18.54 5.62
N ALA A 108 -2.97 19.08 6.39
CA ALA A 108 -4.19 18.36 6.76
C ALA A 108 -5.04 17.99 5.54
N ALA A 109 -5.27 18.94 4.63
CA ALA A 109 -6.06 18.71 3.43
C ALA A 109 -5.43 17.66 2.51
N VAL A 110 -4.13 17.75 2.29
CA VAL A 110 -3.34 16.82 1.48
C VAL A 110 -3.30 15.41 2.09
N ALA A 111 -3.09 15.27 3.41
CA ALA A 111 -3.15 13.99 4.09
C ALA A 111 -4.55 13.35 3.99
N THR A 112 -5.60 14.15 4.12
CA THR A 112 -7.00 13.70 3.95
C THR A 112 -7.28 13.22 2.53
N PHE A 113 -6.78 13.95 1.53
CA PHE A 113 -6.91 13.56 0.13
C PHE A 113 -6.27 12.20 -0.14
N VAL A 114 -5.02 12.00 0.31
CA VAL A 114 -4.32 10.71 0.12
C VAL A 114 -4.99 9.58 0.89
N GLN A 115 -5.51 9.86 2.09
CA GLN A 115 -6.31 8.92 2.85
C GLN A 115 -7.54 8.46 2.04
N GLN A 116 -8.28 9.40 1.44
CA GLN A 116 -9.46 9.09 0.64
C GLN A 116 -9.08 8.32 -0.63
N LEU A 117 -8.01 8.71 -1.33
CA LEU A 117 -7.49 7.97 -2.48
C LEU A 117 -7.20 6.51 -2.13
N HIS A 118 -6.53 6.27 -1.01
CA HIS A 118 -6.19 4.92 -0.55
C HIS A 118 -7.42 4.13 -0.08
N LYS A 119 -8.39 4.79 0.59
CA LYS A 119 -9.68 4.17 0.94
C LYS A 119 -10.42 3.70 -0.30
N GLU A 120 -10.50 4.55 -1.33
CA GLU A 120 -11.16 4.22 -2.58
C GLU A 120 -10.45 3.08 -3.31
N LEU A 121 -9.11 3.10 -3.38
CA LEU A 121 -8.36 1.99 -3.95
C LEU A 121 -8.57 0.69 -3.17
N LEU A 122 -8.54 0.74 -1.84
CA LEU A 122 -8.87 -0.41 -1.00
C LEU A 122 -10.29 -0.90 -1.25
N LEU A 123 -11.27 0.00 -1.41
CA LEU A 123 -12.65 -0.35 -1.74
C LEU A 123 -12.78 -0.94 -3.14
N ASN A 124 -12.01 -0.49 -4.13
CA ASN A 124 -12.07 -1.08 -5.47
C ASN A 124 -11.37 -2.43 -5.53
N PHE A 125 -10.23 -2.54 -4.83
CA PHE A 125 -9.68 -3.83 -4.50
C PHE A 125 -10.81 -4.66 -3.90
N LYS A 126 -11.54 -4.19 -2.87
CA LYS A 126 -12.69 -4.82 -2.14
C LYS A 126 -14.06 -4.95 -2.84
N SER A 127 -14.32 -4.32 -3.97
CA SER A 127 -15.64 -4.35 -4.66
C SER A 127 -15.60 -5.10 -5.98
N GLU A 128 -14.44 -5.19 -6.65
CA GLU A 128 -14.11 -6.32 -7.54
C GLU A 128 -14.03 -7.67 -6.75
N GLN A 129 -14.40 -7.63 -5.46
CA GLN A 129 -14.10 -8.53 -4.34
C GLN A 129 -15.35 -8.97 -3.54
N ASP A 130 -16.60 -8.68 -3.96
CA ASP A 130 -17.76 -9.52 -3.51
C ASP A 130 -17.53 -11.00 -3.89
N ASN A 131 -16.62 -11.22 -4.84
CA ASN A 131 -16.10 -12.50 -5.22
C ASN A 131 -14.83 -12.89 -4.46
N VAL A 132 -14.26 -12.13 -3.52
CA VAL A 132 -12.92 -12.43 -2.96
C VAL A 132 -12.88 -13.20 -1.69
N ASP A 133 -13.84 -13.08 -0.79
CA ASP A 133 -13.96 -14.14 0.20
C ASP A 133 -14.22 -15.47 -0.53
N THR A 134 -15.02 -15.45 -1.60
CA THR A 134 -15.24 -16.61 -2.48
C THR A 134 -13.97 -17.05 -3.24
N VAL A 135 -13.21 -16.13 -3.83
CA VAL A 135 -11.98 -16.42 -4.58
C VAL A 135 -10.88 -16.85 -3.63
N LEU A 136 -10.70 -16.20 -2.49
CA LEU A 136 -9.74 -16.59 -1.45
C LEU A 136 -10.10 -17.95 -0.88
N ASN A 137 -11.39 -18.22 -0.61
CA ASN A 137 -11.82 -19.56 -0.21
C ASN A 137 -11.58 -20.58 -1.32
N THR A 138 -11.83 -20.23 -2.58
CA THR A 138 -11.53 -21.09 -3.73
C THR A 138 -10.03 -21.34 -3.84
N LEU A 139 -9.18 -20.32 -3.66
CA LEU A 139 -7.72 -20.44 -3.68
C LEU A 139 -7.20 -21.27 -2.50
N LYS A 140 -7.78 -21.11 -1.30
CA LYS A 140 -7.50 -21.97 -0.15
C LYS A 140 -7.86 -23.43 -0.47
N LEU A 141 -9.05 -23.67 -1.02
CA LEU A 141 -9.51 -25.01 -1.39
C LEU A 141 -8.68 -25.63 -2.51
N ASP A 142 -8.37 -24.88 -3.56
CA ASP A 142 -7.49 -25.27 -4.66
C ASP A 142 -6.10 -25.60 -4.12
N GLY A 143 -5.56 -24.77 -3.21
CA GLY A 143 -4.29 -25.03 -2.54
C GLY A 143 -4.27 -26.36 -1.79
N VAL A 144 -5.35 -26.70 -1.07
CA VAL A 144 -5.52 -28.01 -0.43
C VAL A 144 -5.68 -29.13 -1.46
N TRP A 145 -6.44 -28.91 -2.54
CA TRP A 145 -6.64 -29.89 -3.60
C TRP A 145 -5.32 -30.24 -4.30
N TYR A 146 -4.55 -29.22 -4.71
CA TYR A 146 -3.23 -29.36 -5.33
C TYR A 146 -2.26 -30.10 -4.40
N THR A 147 -2.28 -29.82 -3.09
CA THR A 147 -1.49 -30.56 -2.09
C THR A 147 -1.85 -32.05 -2.09
N LYS A 148 -3.16 -32.37 -2.07
CA LYS A 148 -3.63 -33.76 -2.08
C LYS A 148 -3.26 -34.48 -3.38
N GLN A 149 -3.35 -33.81 -4.53
CA GLN A 149 -2.98 -34.39 -5.81
C GLN A 149 -1.47 -34.64 -5.91
N ALA A 150 -0.65 -33.70 -5.42
CA ALA A 150 0.79 -33.89 -5.33
C ALA A 150 1.13 -35.13 -4.49
N GLN A 151 0.55 -35.27 -3.29
CA GLN A 151 0.76 -36.42 -2.42
C GLN A 151 0.35 -37.74 -3.10
N LYS A 152 -0.79 -37.75 -3.79
CA LYS A 152 -1.28 -38.92 -4.54
C LYS A 152 -0.32 -39.30 -5.67
N LEU A 153 0.13 -38.33 -6.46
CA LEU A 153 1.05 -38.56 -7.57
C LEU A 153 2.43 -39.00 -7.09
N GLU A 154 2.93 -38.45 -5.98
CA GLU A 154 4.18 -38.89 -5.36
C GLU A 154 4.06 -40.34 -4.87
N TYR A 155 2.93 -40.70 -4.24
CA TYR A 155 2.65 -42.07 -3.82
C TYR A 155 2.55 -43.04 -5.01
N LEU A 156 1.83 -42.67 -6.07
CA LEU A 156 1.71 -43.47 -7.29
C LEU A 156 3.07 -43.63 -8.00
N SER A 157 3.88 -42.58 -8.04
CA SER A 157 5.24 -42.62 -8.57
C SER A 157 6.10 -43.64 -7.83
N LYS A 158 6.05 -43.64 -6.48
CA LYS A 158 6.75 -44.61 -5.62
C LYS A 158 6.27 -46.04 -5.85
N ILE A 159 4.96 -46.28 -5.93
CA ILE A 159 4.41 -47.61 -6.25
C ILE A 159 4.88 -48.07 -7.63
N LYS A 160 4.70 -47.25 -8.68
CA LYS A 160 5.08 -47.62 -10.05
C LYS A 160 6.56 -47.93 -10.15
N PHE A 161 7.41 -47.17 -9.45
CA PHE A 161 8.84 -47.44 -9.37
C PHE A 161 9.15 -48.76 -8.63
N ALA A 162 8.52 -49.01 -7.48
CA ALA A 162 8.67 -50.27 -6.75
C ALA A 162 8.19 -51.48 -7.57
N CYS A 163 7.06 -51.36 -8.28
CA CYS A 163 6.57 -52.38 -9.21
C CYS A 163 7.52 -52.58 -10.39
N ALA A 164 8.11 -51.51 -10.92
CA ALA A 164 9.11 -51.60 -11.99
C ALA A 164 10.35 -52.37 -11.54
N ILE A 165 10.81 -52.15 -10.30
CA ILE A 165 11.89 -52.94 -9.68
C ILE A 165 11.48 -54.41 -9.55
N GLY A 166 10.28 -54.70 -9.05
CA GLY A 166 9.79 -56.07 -8.92
C GLY A 166 9.69 -56.81 -10.26
N LEU A 167 9.18 -56.14 -11.30
CA LEU A 167 9.00 -56.71 -12.65
C LEU A 167 10.30 -56.82 -13.45
N PHE A 168 11.35 -56.09 -13.07
CA PHE A 168 12.67 -56.19 -13.70
C PHE A 168 13.25 -57.61 -13.61
N PHE A 169 12.94 -58.32 -12.52
CA PHE A 169 13.40 -59.69 -12.27
C PHE A 169 12.54 -60.78 -12.94
N VAL A 170 11.52 -60.40 -13.72
CA VAL A 170 10.63 -61.34 -14.43
C VAL A 170 11.01 -61.40 -15.92
N PRO A 171 11.59 -62.53 -16.40
CA PRO A 171 12.03 -62.66 -17.79
C PRO A 171 10.89 -62.45 -18.80
N GLY A 172 11.17 -61.71 -19.88
CA GLY A 172 10.23 -61.43 -20.97
C GLY A 172 9.29 -60.25 -20.69
N VAL A 173 8.73 -60.15 -19.49
CA VAL A 173 7.88 -59.01 -19.07
C VAL A 173 8.71 -57.75 -18.80
N ASN A 174 9.95 -57.93 -18.30
CA ASN A 174 10.89 -56.85 -17.99
C ASN A 174 11.22 -55.91 -19.17
N LEU A 175 11.22 -56.41 -20.42
CA LEU A 175 11.58 -55.62 -21.61
C LEU A 175 10.53 -54.57 -22.00
N ILE A 176 9.28 -54.74 -21.56
CA ILE A 176 8.15 -53.87 -21.94
C ILE A 176 7.58 -53.15 -20.72
N ALA A 177 7.28 -53.90 -19.65
CA ALA A 177 6.57 -53.35 -18.50
C ALA A 177 7.46 -52.43 -17.65
N THR A 178 8.73 -52.77 -17.47
CA THR A 178 9.67 -51.97 -16.66
C THR A 178 9.93 -50.58 -17.27
N PRO A 179 10.30 -50.42 -18.55
CA PRO A 179 10.48 -49.10 -19.17
C PRO A 179 9.21 -48.24 -19.12
N TYR A 180 8.04 -48.85 -19.40
CA TYR A 180 6.76 -48.15 -19.37
C TYR A 180 6.42 -47.62 -17.96
N LEU A 181 6.58 -48.45 -16.92
CA LEU A 181 6.32 -48.05 -15.54
C LEU A 181 7.32 -47.01 -15.02
N CYS A 182 8.60 -47.11 -15.38
CA CYS A 182 9.59 -46.07 -15.06
C CYS A 182 9.24 -44.73 -15.73
N ALA A 183 8.83 -44.73 -17.00
CA ALA A 183 8.39 -43.51 -17.68
C ALA A 183 7.16 -42.89 -17.01
N GLN A 184 6.16 -43.71 -16.69
CA GLN A 184 4.94 -43.28 -15.98
C GLN A 184 5.24 -42.77 -14.57
N SER A 185 6.16 -43.41 -13.82
CA SER A 185 6.60 -42.95 -12.50
C SER A 185 7.25 -41.57 -12.57
N LYS A 186 8.06 -41.30 -13.60
CA LYS A 186 8.69 -39.99 -13.82
C LYS A 186 7.65 -38.91 -14.16
N VAL A 187 6.67 -39.23 -15.01
CA VAL A 187 5.55 -38.32 -15.33
C VAL A 187 4.75 -37.98 -14.08
N ASP A 188 4.37 -38.97 -13.28
CA ASP A 188 3.66 -38.74 -12.01
C ASP A 188 4.47 -37.86 -11.06
N TYR A 189 5.78 -38.11 -10.93
CA TYR A 189 6.66 -37.31 -10.08
C TYR A 189 6.76 -35.85 -10.54
N VAL A 190 6.97 -35.60 -11.83
CA VAL A 190 7.01 -34.22 -12.39
C VAL A 190 5.68 -33.51 -12.17
N ASN A 191 4.55 -34.20 -12.41
CA ASN A 191 3.24 -33.63 -12.15
C ASN A 191 3.03 -33.34 -10.65
N SER A 192 3.59 -34.14 -9.75
CA SER A 192 3.54 -33.86 -8.31
C SER A 192 4.23 -32.54 -7.94
N ILE A 193 5.40 -32.25 -8.53
CA ILE A 193 6.12 -30.98 -8.36
C ILE A 193 5.29 -29.80 -8.89
N ALA A 194 4.70 -29.95 -10.08
CA ALA A 194 3.84 -28.90 -10.65
C ALA A 194 2.63 -28.60 -9.74
N ASN A 195 1.98 -29.64 -9.19
CA ASN A 195 0.88 -29.47 -8.24
C ASN A 195 1.36 -28.83 -6.91
N GLN A 196 2.55 -29.17 -6.41
CA GLN A 196 3.12 -28.49 -5.23
C GLN A 196 3.35 -27.01 -5.48
N GLU A 197 3.86 -26.66 -6.66
CA GLU A 197 4.06 -25.26 -7.03
C GLU A 197 2.73 -24.51 -7.09
N GLU A 198 1.72 -25.01 -7.81
CA GLU A 198 0.38 -24.38 -7.85
C GLU A 198 -0.23 -24.18 -6.45
N SER A 199 -0.06 -25.16 -5.54
CA SER A 199 -0.46 -25.00 -4.14
C SER A 199 0.26 -23.84 -3.45
N ARG A 200 1.58 -23.73 -3.63
CA ARG A 200 2.41 -22.64 -3.10
C ARG A 200 1.94 -21.29 -3.64
N LEU A 201 1.60 -21.22 -4.94
CA LEU A 201 1.10 -20.01 -5.58
C LEU A 201 -0.25 -19.58 -5.00
N ALA A 202 -1.18 -20.52 -4.83
CA ALA A 202 -2.49 -20.27 -4.23
C ALA A 202 -2.35 -19.72 -2.80
N VAL A 203 -1.56 -20.40 -1.95
CA VAL A 203 -1.34 -19.99 -0.56
C VAL A 203 -0.65 -18.64 -0.46
N SER A 204 0.36 -18.39 -1.30
CA SER A 204 1.08 -17.11 -1.33
C SER A 204 0.17 -15.97 -1.76
N ALA A 205 -0.66 -16.18 -2.79
CA ALA A 205 -1.61 -15.20 -3.27
C ALA A 205 -2.66 -14.87 -2.21
N THR A 206 -3.22 -15.89 -1.54
CA THR A 206 -4.18 -15.70 -0.44
C THR A 206 -3.56 -14.86 0.70
N ARG A 207 -2.37 -15.23 1.17
CA ARG A 207 -1.69 -14.47 2.25
C ARG A 207 -1.33 -13.04 1.82
N ALA A 208 -0.90 -12.86 0.57
CA ALA A 208 -0.56 -11.54 0.06
C ALA A 208 -1.77 -10.60 0.03
N VAL A 209 -2.94 -11.10 -0.39
CA VAL A 209 -4.16 -10.29 -0.53
C VAL A 209 -4.91 -10.12 0.80
N GLU A 210 -5.26 -11.21 1.46
CA GLU A 210 -6.13 -11.23 2.65
C GLU A 210 -5.43 -10.69 3.90
N ASP A 211 -4.21 -11.15 4.15
CA ASP A 211 -3.51 -10.87 5.40
C ASP A 211 -2.61 -9.64 5.32
N ALA A 212 -1.93 -9.44 4.18
CA ALA A 212 -0.86 -8.46 4.10
C ALA A 212 -1.32 -7.16 3.40
N LEU A 213 -1.89 -7.22 2.20
CA LEU A 213 -2.29 -6.04 1.43
C LEU A 213 -3.46 -5.29 2.10
N ASN A 214 -4.57 -5.97 2.38
CA ASN A 214 -5.74 -5.32 2.96
C ASN A 214 -5.42 -4.68 4.33
N LYS A 215 -4.80 -5.44 5.24
CA LYS A 215 -4.46 -4.94 6.59
C LYS A 215 -3.41 -3.83 6.55
N SER A 216 -2.45 -3.88 5.63
CA SER A 216 -1.45 -2.81 5.50
C SER A 216 -2.07 -1.53 4.96
N LEU A 217 -2.93 -1.60 3.93
CA LEU A 217 -3.64 -0.43 3.41
C LEU A 217 -4.56 0.19 4.46
N GLU A 218 -5.31 -0.62 5.22
CA GLU A 218 -6.15 -0.12 6.33
C GLU A 218 -5.33 0.65 7.37
N LYS A 219 -4.22 0.06 7.84
CA LYS A 219 -3.35 0.74 8.82
C LYS A 219 -2.66 1.97 8.26
N PHE A 220 -2.33 1.97 6.96
CA PHE A 220 -1.80 3.15 6.28
C PHE A 220 -2.84 4.28 6.23
N ILE A 221 -4.09 3.94 5.88
CA ILE A 221 -5.23 4.86 5.89
C ILE A 221 -5.49 5.43 7.29
N GLU A 222 -5.42 4.60 8.33
CA GLU A 222 -5.56 5.03 9.73
C GLU A 222 -4.44 6.02 10.11
N ALA A 223 -3.19 5.71 9.77
CA ALA A 223 -2.07 6.60 10.04
C ALA A 223 -2.23 7.98 9.36
N LEU A 224 -2.67 8.02 8.09
CA LEU A 224 -2.94 9.27 7.38
C LEU A 224 -4.10 10.06 8.00
N ALA A 225 -5.13 9.37 8.51
CA ALA A 225 -6.24 10.02 9.22
C ALA A 225 -5.73 10.76 10.46
N GLU A 226 -4.86 10.10 11.23
CA GLU A 226 -4.31 10.63 12.46
C GLU A 226 -3.30 11.75 12.19
N ILE A 227 -2.52 11.66 11.10
CA ILE A 227 -1.66 12.76 10.62
C ILE A 227 -2.51 13.98 10.28
N SER A 228 -3.57 13.80 9.49
CA SER A 228 -4.49 14.89 9.13
C SER A 228 -5.11 15.54 10.37
N GLY A 229 -5.61 14.73 11.31
CA GLY A 229 -6.20 15.22 12.57
C GLY A 229 -5.21 16.02 13.42
N PHE A 230 -3.94 15.61 13.47
CA PHE A 230 -2.89 16.39 14.11
C PHE A 230 -2.71 17.77 13.46
N PHE A 231 -2.62 17.82 12.13
CA PHE A 231 -2.42 19.09 11.42
C PHE A 231 -3.61 20.04 11.53
N MET A 232 -4.85 19.51 11.59
CA MET A 232 -6.03 20.32 11.91
C MET A 232 -5.96 20.92 13.32
N LEU A 233 -5.52 20.14 14.31
CA LEU A 233 -5.34 20.64 15.68
C LEU A 233 -4.25 21.71 15.72
N LEU A 234 -3.14 21.49 15.02
CA LEU A 234 -2.01 22.41 14.95
C LEU A 234 -2.39 23.72 14.26
N GLU A 235 -3.10 23.66 13.14
CA GLU A 235 -3.65 24.83 12.45
C GLU A 235 -4.54 25.67 13.38
N SER A 236 -5.46 25.02 14.10
CA SER A 236 -6.33 25.68 15.07
C SER A 236 -5.53 26.36 16.20
N GLU A 237 -4.50 25.69 16.73
CA GLU A 237 -3.62 26.28 17.75
C GLU A 237 -2.81 27.46 17.18
N LEU A 238 -2.25 27.33 15.98
CA LEU A 238 -1.45 28.39 15.36
C LEU A 238 -2.27 29.63 15.03
N ASN A 239 -3.47 29.47 14.46
CA ASN A 239 -4.40 30.58 14.22
C ASN A 239 -4.80 31.27 15.52
N ARG A 240 -5.01 30.47 16.58
CA ARG A 240 -5.26 31.00 17.91
C ARG A 240 -4.06 31.81 18.41
N ILE A 241 -2.85 31.24 18.36
CA ILE A 241 -1.60 31.89 18.79
C ILE A 241 -1.36 33.21 18.03
N ALA A 242 -1.62 33.24 16.72
CA ALA A 242 -1.46 34.42 15.89
C ALA A 242 -2.35 35.59 16.34
N GLN A 243 -3.56 35.30 16.85
CA GLN A 243 -4.51 36.30 17.34
C GLN A 243 -4.20 36.81 18.76
N PHE A 244 -3.42 36.08 19.56
CA PHE A 244 -3.10 36.46 20.94
C PHE A 244 -1.78 37.27 21.03
N HIS A 245 -1.77 38.31 21.85
CA HIS A 245 -0.56 39.10 22.17
C HIS A 245 0.32 38.45 23.26
N ASP A 246 0.05 37.20 23.68
CA ASP A 246 0.82 36.50 24.70
C ASP A 246 2.12 35.92 24.13
N GLN A 247 3.19 36.70 24.28
CA GLN A 247 4.55 36.32 23.87
C GLN A 247 5.08 35.08 24.60
N GLY A 248 4.65 34.84 25.84
CA GLY A 248 5.06 33.67 26.60
C GLY A 248 4.48 32.39 26.00
N PHE A 249 3.21 32.43 25.60
CA PHE A 249 2.52 31.31 24.97
C PHE A 249 3.09 30.99 23.58
N LYS A 250 3.31 32.01 22.74
CA LYS A 250 3.98 31.89 21.42
C LYS A 250 5.34 31.21 21.54
N ARG A 251 6.19 31.72 22.43
CA ARG A 251 7.54 31.19 22.67
C ARG A 251 7.52 29.78 23.21
N HIS A 252 6.57 29.45 24.08
CA HIS A 252 6.42 28.10 24.59
C HIS A 252 6.03 27.10 23.48
N HIS A 253 5.09 27.47 22.61
CA HIS A 253 4.72 26.65 21.45
C HIS A 253 5.92 26.43 20.53
N TYR A 254 6.60 27.51 20.15
CA TYR A 254 7.77 27.45 19.27
C TYR A 254 8.86 26.52 19.82
N LEU A 255 9.29 26.71 21.07
CA LEU A 255 10.34 25.89 21.68
C LEU A 255 9.96 24.41 21.78
N LYS A 256 8.67 24.13 22.04
CA LYS A 256 8.13 22.76 22.09
C LYS A 256 8.22 22.08 20.72
N CYS A 257 7.76 22.74 19.67
CA CYS A 257 7.79 22.22 18.31
C CYS A 257 9.22 22.13 17.76
N ARG A 258 10.07 23.16 17.95
CA ARG A 258 11.50 23.16 17.57
C ARG A 258 12.28 22.04 18.23
N LYS A 259 12.02 21.74 19.51
CA LYS A 259 12.67 20.61 20.19
C LYS A 259 12.31 19.26 19.55
N LYS A 260 11.13 19.15 18.96
CA LYS A 260 10.58 17.90 18.42
C LYS A 260 10.71 17.77 16.89
N SER A 261 10.97 18.86 16.17
CA SER A 261 11.12 18.83 14.71
C SER A 261 12.16 17.82 14.22
N PRO A 262 13.33 17.60 14.88
CA PRO A 262 14.29 16.61 14.38
C PRO A 262 13.74 15.18 14.40
N GLU A 263 12.87 14.84 15.37
CA GLU A 263 12.24 13.52 15.45
C GLU A 263 11.24 13.32 14.30
N ILE A 264 10.45 14.34 13.98
CA ILE A 264 9.51 14.32 12.84
C ILE A 264 10.27 14.21 11.52
N ILE A 265 11.32 15.02 11.33
CA ILE A 265 12.17 14.99 10.13
C ILE A 265 12.82 13.62 9.95
N ALA A 266 13.31 13.00 11.04
CA ALA A 266 13.87 11.65 11.00
C ALA A 266 12.83 10.61 10.56
N ALA A 267 11.60 10.68 11.09
CA ALA A 267 10.51 9.78 10.68
C ALA A 267 10.13 9.96 9.20
N CYS A 268 10.06 11.19 8.68
CA CYS A 268 9.85 11.45 7.26
C CYS A 268 11.00 10.90 6.41
N ASN A 269 12.25 11.07 6.84
CA ASN A 269 13.41 10.51 6.14
C ASN A 269 13.35 8.98 6.06
N ASP A 270 12.91 8.31 7.13
CA ASP A 270 12.79 6.85 7.13
C ASP A 270 11.68 6.36 6.20
N PHE A 271 10.60 7.12 6.06
CA PHE A 271 9.61 6.90 5.02
C PHE A 271 10.21 7.08 3.63
N ILE A 272 10.89 8.18 3.36
CA ILE A 272 11.47 8.48 2.04
C ILE A 272 12.48 7.40 1.63
N LYS A 273 13.30 6.91 2.58
CA LYS A 273 14.25 5.81 2.35
C LYS A 273 13.59 4.50 1.91
N CYS A 274 12.32 4.27 2.24
CA CYS A 274 11.63 3.04 1.84
C CYS A 274 11.05 3.11 0.41
N LEU A 275 10.92 4.32 -0.17
CA LEU A 275 10.31 4.53 -1.48
C LEU A 275 11.03 3.84 -2.65
N PRO A 276 12.37 3.79 -2.73
CA PRO A 276 13.04 3.06 -3.81
C PRO A 276 12.69 1.56 -3.82
N ASP A 277 12.61 0.94 -2.65
CA ASP A 277 12.18 -0.46 -2.51
C ASP A 277 10.73 -0.61 -2.98
N CYS A 278 9.83 0.27 -2.54
CA CYS A 278 8.43 0.27 -2.94
C CYS A 278 8.27 0.40 -4.46
N LYS A 279 8.99 1.34 -5.09
CA LYS A 279 8.97 1.53 -6.55
C LYS A 279 9.46 0.27 -7.27
N THR A 280 10.57 -0.32 -6.81
CA THR A 280 11.11 -1.57 -7.35
C THR A 280 10.10 -2.72 -7.22
N ASP A 281 9.45 -2.82 -6.06
CA ASP A 281 8.44 -3.85 -5.79
C ASP A 281 7.25 -3.74 -6.75
N LEU A 282 6.83 -2.53 -7.11
CA LEU A 282 5.70 -2.29 -8.01
C LEU A 282 6.04 -2.42 -9.50
N GLN A 283 7.33 -2.52 -9.88
CA GLN A 283 7.71 -2.73 -11.29
C GLN A 283 7.26 -4.08 -11.86
N VAL A 284 6.93 -5.05 -10.99
CA VAL A 284 6.44 -6.36 -11.44
C VAL A 284 4.99 -6.31 -11.93
N ILE A 285 4.27 -5.20 -11.70
CA ILE A 285 2.90 -5.03 -12.18
C ILE A 285 2.92 -4.94 -13.71
N PRO A 286 2.17 -5.79 -14.43
CA PRO A 286 2.11 -5.77 -15.89
C PRO A 286 1.71 -4.40 -16.46
N ILE A 287 2.35 -4.02 -17.58
CA ILE A 287 2.11 -2.75 -18.30
C ILE A 287 0.96 -2.88 -19.31
N ASP A 288 0.39 -4.08 -19.50
CA ASP A 288 -0.72 -4.36 -20.43
C ASP A 288 -2.10 -3.85 -19.94
N CYS A 289 -2.09 -2.84 -19.05
CA CYS A 289 -3.28 -2.18 -18.54
C CYS A 289 -3.88 -1.19 -19.55
N ASP A 290 -5.15 -0.88 -19.36
CA ASP A 290 -5.79 0.21 -20.09
C ASP A 290 -5.15 1.55 -19.68
N LYS A 291 -4.45 2.18 -20.63
CA LYS A 291 -3.67 3.41 -20.41
C LYS A 291 -4.52 4.59 -19.94
N ASN A 292 -5.83 4.57 -20.21
CA ASN A 292 -6.74 5.66 -19.85
C ASN A 292 -7.52 5.38 -18.56
N TYR A 293 -7.42 4.17 -18.01
CA TYR A 293 -8.20 3.76 -16.85
C TYR A 293 -7.96 4.65 -15.63
N VAL A 294 -6.70 5.05 -15.40
CA VAL A 294 -6.33 5.87 -14.24
C VAL A 294 -7.09 7.20 -14.26
N GLN A 295 -7.13 7.85 -15.42
CA GLN A 295 -7.82 9.11 -15.65
C GLN A 295 -9.34 8.94 -15.58
N GLU A 296 -9.89 7.92 -16.25
CA GLU A 296 -11.32 7.63 -16.21
C GLU A 296 -11.80 7.34 -14.78
N TRP A 297 -11.01 6.60 -14.01
CA TRP A 297 -11.29 6.31 -12.61
C TRP A 297 -11.30 7.58 -11.75
N LEU A 298 -10.33 8.48 -11.93
CA LEU A 298 -10.29 9.78 -11.22
C LEU A 298 -11.49 10.67 -11.56
N ILE A 299 -11.97 10.62 -12.81
CA ILE A 299 -13.14 11.38 -13.28
C ILE A 299 -14.43 10.81 -12.69
N ALA A 300 -14.59 9.47 -12.70
CA ALA A 300 -15.81 8.79 -12.26
C ALA A 300 -16.12 9.02 -10.76
N LYS A 301 -15.10 9.23 -9.92
CA LYS A 301 -15.27 9.46 -8.48
C LYS A 301 -15.93 10.81 -8.11
N LYS A 302 -16.12 11.71 -9.08
CA LYS A 302 -16.92 12.95 -8.95
C LYS A 302 -18.37 12.69 -8.49
N THR A 303 -18.94 11.54 -8.82
CA THR A 303 -20.38 11.27 -8.61
C THR A 303 -20.69 10.72 -7.22
N GLN A 304 -19.69 10.27 -6.45
CA GLN A 304 -19.87 9.59 -5.16
C GLN A 304 -19.57 10.47 -3.92
N ILE A 305 -18.79 11.54 -4.07
CA ILE A 305 -18.40 12.40 -2.93
C ILE A 305 -19.22 13.71 -3.01
N GLY A 306 -20.14 13.88 -2.07
CA GLY A 306 -21.20 14.89 -2.10
C GLY A 306 -20.75 16.35 -2.18
N ASN A 307 -21.40 17.08 -3.08
CA ASN A 307 -21.62 18.54 -3.11
C ASN A 307 -20.41 19.50 -3.23
N GLN A 308 -19.26 19.06 -3.74
CA GLN A 308 -18.32 19.99 -4.38
C GLN A 308 -18.28 19.74 -5.90
N THR A 309 -18.33 20.82 -6.69
CA THR A 309 -18.52 20.79 -8.15
C THR A 309 -17.27 20.32 -8.92
N ILE A 310 -16.15 20.11 -8.23
CA ILE A 310 -14.83 19.80 -8.79
C ILE A 310 -14.53 18.29 -8.71
N SER A 311 -13.85 17.74 -9.72
CA SER A 311 -13.46 16.31 -9.73
C SER A 311 -12.36 16.02 -8.70
N PHE A 312 -12.14 14.75 -8.34
CA PHE A 312 -11.05 14.35 -7.43
C PHE A 312 -9.68 14.78 -7.99
N SER A 313 -9.49 14.69 -9.31
CA SER A 313 -8.31 15.22 -10.00
C SER A 313 -8.20 16.74 -9.85
N GLU A 314 -9.29 17.47 -10.05
CA GLU A 314 -9.31 18.93 -9.94
C GLU A 314 -9.04 19.40 -8.51
N TRP A 315 -9.61 18.71 -7.52
CA TRP A 315 -9.34 18.95 -6.12
C TRP A 315 -7.87 18.69 -5.77
N GLY A 316 -7.29 17.59 -6.27
CA GLY A 316 -5.86 17.32 -6.17
C GLY A 316 -5.02 18.43 -6.82
N LYS A 317 -5.33 18.84 -8.05
CA LYS A 317 -4.64 19.94 -8.74
C LYS A 317 -4.65 21.23 -7.93
N GLN A 318 -5.78 21.58 -7.32
CA GLN A 318 -5.92 22.77 -6.47
C GLN A 318 -5.09 22.67 -5.17
N LEU A 319 -4.95 21.47 -4.60
CA LEU A 319 -4.12 21.25 -3.42
C LEU A 319 -2.62 21.28 -3.72
N PHE A 320 -2.23 20.90 -4.94
CA PHE A 320 -0.83 20.72 -5.36
C PHE A 320 -0.40 21.70 -6.46
N VAL A 321 -0.98 22.90 -6.54
CA VAL A 321 -0.69 23.90 -7.60
C VAL A 321 0.80 24.25 -7.71
N LYS A 322 1.57 24.05 -6.65
CA LYS A 322 3.01 24.36 -6.60
C LYS A 322 3.93 23.16 -6.89
N ASP A 323 3.39 21.94 -6.92
CA ASP A 323 4.17 20.72 -7.13
C ASP A 323 4.00 20.23 -8.57
N GLU A 324 4.92 20.61 -9.45
CA GLU A 324 4.90 20.26 -10.87
C GLU A 324 4.93 18.74 -11.10
N GLN A 325 5.60 17.98 -10.23
CA GLN A 325 5.65 16.52 -10.35
C GLN A 325 4.28 15.91 -10.10
N VAL A 326 3.55 16.38 -9.09
CA VAL A 326 2.20 15.91 -8.78
C VAL A 326 1.18 16.42 -9.79
N LEU A 327 1.30 17.67 -10.25
CA LEU A 327 0.46 18.20 -11.32
C LEU A 327 0.56 17.34 -12.58
N ASN A 328 1.77 16.90 -12.94
CA ASN A 328 2.00 16.01 -14.07
C ASN A 328 1.25 14.67 -13.95
N LEU A 329 1.06 14.15 -12.73
CA LEU A 329 0.26 12.93 -12.51
C LEU A 329 -1.23 13.12 -12.85
N PHE A 330 -1.70 14.36 -12.79
CA PHE A 330 -3.09 14.72 -13.09
C PHE A 330 -3.31 15.29 -14.50
N THR A 331 -2.25 15.44 -15.31
CA THR A 331 -2.31 16.05 -16.66
C THR A 331 -1.98 15.08 -17.80
N PHE A 332 -1.74 13.79 -17.53
CA PHE A 332 -1.53 12.80 -18.60
C PHE A 332 -2.80 12.69 -19.47
N ASN A 333 -2.72 13.30 -20.67
CA ASN A 333 -3.62 13.37 -21.83
C ASN A 333 -4.22 14.76 -22.08
N GLU A 334 -3.45 15.60 -22.78
CA GLU A 334 -3.92 16.14 -24.07
C GLU A 334 -3.38 15.27 -25.21
#